data_AF-A0AAX6Q919-F1
#
_entry.id   AF-A0AAX6Q919-F1
#
_cell.length_a   1.000
_cell.length_b   1.000
_cell.length_c   1.000
_cell.angle_alpha   90.00
_cell.angle_beta   90.00
_cell.angle_gamma   90.00
#
_symmetry.space_group_name_H-M   'P 1'
#
loop_
_entity.id
_entity.type
_entity.pdbx_description
1 polymer ?
#
loop_
_entity_poly.entity_id
_entity_poly.type
_entity_poly.pdbx_seq_one_letter_code
_entity_poly.pdbx_strand_id
1 'polypeptide(L)'
;MGLWNYISQKAKGLGVTEKAPRRAALPQRDGADSRGEWLAARGPRAVPPAAGRRVKETAGQGAKTMSITASGPDCCGGLGNINYRKADLCVMTWLLHYVDPLDPSFVVAFLTIAFNPFFWNVVARWEQRTRKLSSAFGSPYLACYFLGGVILLLNVLRSHCFTQAMLSQPKMEGLDNPTTYGLGLALLGVGTVFVLSSFFALGFTGTFLGDYFGILKEARVTTFPFSVMDNPMYWGSTANYLGWGLINPALQEPWNQRHASPTGLLLTVVVALVYVVAILYEEPFTTEIYRQKAAKSHGRR
;
A
#
# COMPACT_ATOMS: atom_id res chain seq x y z
N MET A 1 15.40 -1.03 6.09
CA MET A 1 16.39 -1.83 6.87
C MET A 1 16.77 -1.23 8.25
N GLY A 2 16.08 -0.19 8.77
CA GLY A 2 16.48 0.47 10.04
C GLY A 2 15.92 -0.13 11.33
N LEU A 3 14.69 -0.65 11.32
CA LEU A 3 14.02 -1.08 12.57
C LEU A 3 14.55 -2.42 13.10
N TRP A 4 14.95 -3.34 12.22
CA TRP A 4 15.51 -4.63 12.62
C TRP A 4 16.91 -4.49 13.22
N ASN A 5 17.74 -3.59 12.68
CA ASN A 5 19.07 -3.30 13.22
C ASN A 5 19.01 -2.58 14.57
N TYR A 6 18.02 -1.69 14.77
CA TYR A 6 17.79 -1.03 16.04
C TYR A 6 17.34 -2.03 17.14
N ILE A 7 16.43 -2.95 16.81
CA ILE A 7 15.99 -4.00 17.75
C ILE A 7 17.13 -4.99 18.04
N SER A 8 17.92 -5.36 17.02
CA SER A 8 19.05 -6.29 17.18
C SER A 8 20.18 -5.71 18.04
N GLN A 9 20.50 -4.41 17.90
CA GLN A 9 21.50 -3.76 18.77
C GLN A 9 20.99 -3.60 20.21
N LYS A 10 19.71 -3.28 20.40
CA LYS A 10 19.14 -3.10 21.75
C LYS A 10 18.99 -4.43 22.50
N ALA A 11 18.75 -5.54 21.80
CA ALA A 11 18.73 -6.88 22.37
C ALA A 11 20.12 -7.34 22.84
N LYS A 12 21.19 -6.97 22.13
CA LYS A 12 22.58 -7.28 22.53
C LYS A 12 23.05 -6.50 23.77
N GLY A 13 22.48 -5.33 24.05
CA GLY A 13 22.78 -4.52 25.23
C GLY A 13 22.12 -5.00 26.53
N LEU A 14 21.16 -5.92 26.46
CA LEU A 14 20.34 -6.36 27.60
C LEU A 14 20.73 -7.72 28.18
N GLY A 15 21.88 -8.29 27.82
CA GLY A 15 22.44 -9.46 28.50
C GLY A 15 21.60 -10.74 28.43
N VAL A 16 20.65 -10.83 27.50
CA VAL A 16 19.88 -12.07 27.27
C VAL A 16 20.74 -13.02 26.45
N THR A 17 21.47 -13.89 27.15
CA THR A 17 22.22 -14.99 26.54
C THR A 17 21.24 -16.09 26.13
N GLU A 18 20.95 -16.16 24.83
CA GLU A 18 20.24 -17.28 24.24
C GLU A 18 21.14 -18.52 24.29
N LYS A 19 20.81 -19.49 25.16
CA LYS A 19 21.46 -20.79 25.20
C LYS A 19 21.18 -21.53 23.90
N ALA A 20 22.23 -21.72 23.08
CA ALA A 20 22.20 -22.59 21.91
C ALA A 20 21.83 -24.04 22.29
N PRO A 21 20.97 -24.75 21.53
CA PRO A 21 20.75 -26.16 21.74
C PRO A 21 21.98 -26.99 21.34
N ARG A 22 22.27 -28.00 22.16
CA ARG A 22 23.38 -28.95 22.02
C ARG A 22 23.39 -29.62 20.63
N ARG A 23 24.53 -29.55 19.95
CA ARG A 23 24.86 -30.42 18.80
C ARG A 23 24.95 -31.87 19.28
N ALA A 24 24.19 -32.75 18.62
CA ALA A 24 24.43 -34.19 18.67
C ALA A 24 25.62 -34.51 17.76
N ALA A 25 26.63 -35.18 18.32
CA ALA A 25 27.79 -35.71 17.63
C ALA A 25 27.51 -37.12 17.09
N LEU A 26 28.13 -37.48 15.96
CA LEU A 26 28.54 -38.84 15.53
C LEU A 26 29.22 -38.76 14.14
N PRO A 27 30.08 -39.72 13.74
CA PRO A 27 31.51 -39.64 13.98
C PRO A 27 32.38 -39.64 12.70
N GLN A 28 33.67 -39.43 12.95
CA GLN A 28 34.82 -39.35 12.06
C GLN A 28 35.12 -40.66 11.30
N ARG A 29 35.60 -40.53 10.05
CA ARG A 29 36.39 -41.56 9.37
C ARG A 29 37.55 -40.91 8.61
N ASP A 30 38.73 -41.48 8.86
CA ASP A 30 40.05 -41.02 8.45
C ASP A 30 40.42 -41.43 7.01
N GLY A 31 41.42 -40.74 6.45
CA GLY A 31 42.47 -41.38 5.64
C GLY A 31 42.81 -40.74 4.29
N ALA A 32 43.98 -40.08 4.24
CA ALA A 32 45.07 -40.15 3.22
C ALA A 32 44.75 -39.87 1.73
N ASP A 33 45.60 -39.33 0.85
CA ASP A 33 46.98 -38.80 0.77
C ASP A 33 47.10 -38.27 -0.69
N SER A 34 48.13 -37.48 -0.99
CA SER A 34 48.79 -37.31 -2.30
C SER A 34 48.57 -36.01 -3.09
N ARG A 35 49.47 -35.06 -2.81
CA ARG A 35 50.52 -34.54 -3.71
C ARG A 35 50.22 -34.19 -5.19
N GLY A 36 50.67 -32.98 -5.52
CA GLY A 36 51.30 -32.61 -6.80
C GLY A 36 50.33 -32.03 -7.84
N GLU A 37 50.65 -31.02 -8.63
CA GLU A 37 51.94 -30.45 -9.02
C GLU A 37 51.66 -29.28 -10.01
N TRP A 38 52.52 -28.24 -10.00
CA TRP A 38 52.98 -27.45 -11.17
C TRP A 38 51.95 -26.66 -12.03
N LEU A 39 52.11 -25.39 -12.45
CA LEU A 39 53.26 -24.50 -12.61
C LEU A 39 52.76 -23.04 -12.78
N ALA A 40 53.53 -22.12 -12.22
CA ALA A 40 53.50 -20.70 -12.53
C ALA A 40 54.04 -20.40 -13.94
N ALA A 41 53.64 -19.27 -14.55
CA ALA A 41 54.52 -18.10 -14.72
C ALA A 41 54.12 -17.14 -15.87
N ARG A 42 54.31 -15.84 -15.56
CA ARG A 42 54.72 -14.71 -16.44
C ARG A 42 53.69 -13.97 -17.31
N GLY A 43 53.40 -12.72 -16.91
CA GLY A 43 53.40 -11.57 -17.84
C GLY A 43 54.84 -11.02 -18.00
N PRO A 44 55.08 -9.75 -18.41
CA PRO A 44 54.21 -8.72 -19.02
C PRO A 44 54.87 -8.04 -20.26
N ARG A 45 54.16 -7.13 -20.98
CA ARG A 45 54.66 -5.78 -21.44
C ARG A 45 53.75 -5.09 -22.46
N ALA A 46 53.93 -3.78 -22.55
CA ALA A 46 53.03 -2.79 -23.10
C ALA A 46 53.74 -1.89 -24.17
N VAL A 47 52.93 -1.37 -25.12
CA VAL A 47 52.98 -0.10 -25.94
C VAL A 47 54.16 0.24 -26.90
N PRO A 48 54.07 1.23 -27.85
CA PRO A 48 52.97 1.92 -28.59
C PRO A 48 53.27 2.07 -30.15
N PRO A 49 53.00 3.19 -30.88
CA PRO A 49 51.87 3.41 -31.81
C PRO A 49 52.28 3.71 -33.29
N ALA A 50 51.32 3.83 -34.20
CA ALA A 50 51.55 4.40 -35.54
C ALA A 50 50.42 5.34 -35.98
N ALA A 51 50.83 6.49 -36.52
CA ALA A 51 50.02 7.66 -36.84
C ALA A 51 49.52 7.68 -38.29
N GLY A 52 48.35 8.31 -38.49
CA GLY A 52 48.11 9.31 -39.52
C GLY A 52 47.70 8.84 -40.93
N ARG A 53 46.44 9.11 -41.31
CA ARG A 53 46.14 9.73 -42.61
C ARG A 53 44.80 10.47 -42.59
N ARG A 54 44.86 11.77 -42.91
CA ARG A 54 43.76 12.72 -43.13
C ARG A 54 43.37 12.68 -44.61
N VAL A 55 42.09 12.52 -44.97
CA VAL A 55 41.57 12.86 -46.31
C VAL A 55 40.13 13.41 -46.23
N LYS A 56 40.03 14.69 -46.62
CA LYS A 56 38.99 15.47 -47.31
C LYS A 56 37.48 15.16 -47.14
N GLU A 57 36.77 16.20 -46.70
CA GLU A 57 35.36 16.48 -47.00
C GLU A 57 35.09 16.54 -48.51
N THR A 58 33.96 16.00 -48.94
CA THR A 58 33.21 16.47 -50.12
C THR A 58 31.72 16.26 -49.87
N ALA A 59 30.92 17.29 -50.15
CA ALA A 59 29.48 17.35 -49.97
C ALA A 59 28.70 16.48 -50.98
N GLY A 60 27.53 15.98 -50.57
CA GLY A 60 26.62 15.25 -51.46
C GLY A 60 25.32 14.77 -50.79
N GLN A 61 24.34 15.67 -50.74
CA GLN A 61 22.88 15.48 -50.87
C GLN A 61 22.21 14.15 -50.43
N GLY A 62 21.22 14.29 -49.53
CA GLY A 62 19.90 13.69 -49.77
C GLY A 62 19.55 12.40 -49.01
N ALA A 63 19.46 12.45 -47.68
CA ALA A 63 18.68 11.48 -46.92
C ALA A 63 17.56 12.23 -46.17
N LYS A 64 16.30 11.89 -46.51
CA LYS A 64 15.09 12.37 -45.84
C LYS A 64 15.12 11.91 -44.38
N THR A 65 15.57 12.76 -43.47
CA THR A 65 15.24 12.63 -42.05
C THR A 65 13.81 13.11 -41.88
N MET A 66 12.90 12.16 -41.66
CA MET A 66 11.53 12.42 -41.24
C MET A 66 11.60 13.03 -39.84
N SER A 67 11.61 14.36 -39.78
CA SER A 67 11.47 15.12 -38.55
C SER A 67 10.07 14.83 -38.00
N ILE A 68 9.99 13.96 -36.99
CA ILE A 68 8.79 13.85 -36.16
C ILE A 68 8.82 15.07 -35.25
N THR A 69 8.16 16.15 -35.70
CA THR A 69 7.78 17.27 -34.85
C THR A 69 6.94 16.74 -33.70
N ALA A 70 7.57 16.55 -32.54
CA ALA A 70 6.89 16.37 -31.26
C ALA A 70 6.20 17.69 -30.89
N SER A 71 5.05 17.94 -31.49
CA SER A 71 4.13 19.00 -31.07
C SER A 71 3.14 18.39 -30.09
N GLY A 72 3.58 18.29 -28.83
CA GLY A 72 2.65 18.07 -27.71
C GLY A 72 1.71 19.28 -27.59
N PRO A 73 0.45 19.10 -27.18
CA PRO A 73 -0.49 20.20 -27.09
C PRO A 73 -0.06 21.20 -25.99
N ASP A 74 0.09 22.48 -26.36
CA ASP A 74 0.30 23.59 -25.43
C ASP A 74 -0.93 23.78 -24.54
N CYS A 75 -0.85 23.32 -23.29
CA CYS A 75 -1.93 23.43 -22.29
C CYS A 75 -1.88 24.75 -21.48
N CYS A 76 -1.13 25.78 -21.91
CA CYS A 76 -0.94 27.05 -21.19
C CYS A 76 -1.65 28.27 -21.84
N GLY A 77 -2.79 28.06 -22.51
CA GLY A 77 -3.67 29.15 -22.96
C GLY A 77 -4.83 29.34 -21.99
N GLY A 78 -4.87 30.47 -21.28
CA GLY A 78 -5.83 30.77 -20.20
C GLY A 78 -7.32 30.63 -20.56
N LEU A 79 -8.17 30.92 -19.55
CA LEU A 79 -9.63 30.65 -19.38
C LEU A 79 -10.62 31.04 -20.51
N GLY A 80 -10.20 31.22 -21.77
CA GLY A 80 -11.09 31.40 -22.91
C GLY A 80 -11.37 30.06 -23.63
N ASN A 81 -12.58 29.54 -23.44
CA ASN A 81 -13.19 28.44 -24.22
C ASN A 81 -12.58 27.04 -24.00
N ILE A 82 -12.90 26.45 -22.85
CA ILE A 82 -12.48 25.09 -22.47
C ILE A 82 -13.24 24.07 -23.32
N ASN A 83 -12.55 23.50 -24.30
CA ASN A 83 -13.04 22.35 -25.04
C ASN A 83 -12.86 21.10 -24.17
N TYR A 84 -13.95 20.52 -23.66
CA TYR A 84 -13.93 19.38 -22.72
C TYR A 84 -13.05 18.22 -23.19
N ARG A 85 -13.00 17.94 -24.50
CA ARG A 85 -12.16 16.89 -25.07
C ARG A 85 -10.66 17.21 -24.99
N LYS A 86 -10.27 18.49 -25.08
CA LYS A 86 -8.90 18.96 -24.86
C LYS A 86 -8.56 19.03 -23.37
N ALA A 87 -9.53 19.35 -22.52
CA ALA A 87 -9.37 19.30 -21.07
C ALA A 87 -9.16 17.86 -20.59
N ASP A 88 -9.95 16.89 -21.08
CA ASP A 88 -9.76 15.46 -20.80
C ASP A 88 -8.40 14.96 -21.28
N LEU A 89 -7.96 15.35 -22.48
CA LEU A 89 -6.61 15.02 -22.96
C LEU A 89 -5.53 15.70 -22.14
N CYS A 90 -5.63 16.99 -21.80
CA CYS A 90 -4.64 17.68 -20.94
C CYS A 90 -4.62 17.07 -19.53
N VAL A 91 -5.77 16.70 -18.95
CA VAL A 91 -5.85 16.05 -17.64
C VAL A 91 -5.25 14.65 -17.68
N MET A 92 -5.54 13.84 -18.70
CA MET A 92 -4.89 12.54 -18.87
C MET A 92 -3.39 12.67 -19.12
N THR A 93 -2.96 13.62 -19.95
CA THR A 93 -1.53 13.83 -20.25
C THR A 93 -0.78 14.40 -19.03
N TRP A 94 -1.43 15.26 -18.23
CA TRP A 94 -0.92 15.79 -16.97
C TRP A 94 -0.87 14.70 -15.89
N LEU A 95 -1.91 13.87 -15.77
CA LEU A 95 -1.93 12.70 -14.88
C LEU A 95 -0.86 11.67 -15.30
N LEU A 96 -0.68 11.39 -16.58
CA LEU A 96 0.36 10.48 -17.09
C LEU A 96 1.78 11.05 -16.94
N HIS A 97 1.94 12.37 -16.88
CA HIS A 97 3.23 13.01 -16.61
C HIS A 97 3.64 12.88 -15.13
N TYR A 98 2.67 12.82 -14.21
CA TYR A 98 2.92 12.71 -12.77
C TYR A 98 2.72 11.31 -12.19
N VAL A 99 1.96 10.46 -12.88
CA VAL A 99 1.64 9.11 -12.47
C VAL A 99 1.91 8.16 -13.62
N ASP A 100 2.85 7.25 -13.44
CA ASP A 100 3.02 6.13 -14.36
C ASP A 100 2.05 5.00 -13.96
N PRO A 101 0.94 4.77 -14.68
CA PRO A 101 -0.02 3.73 -14.34
C PRO A 101 0.51 2.31 -14.57
N LEU A 102 1.64 2.16 -15.30
CA LEU A 102 2.29 0.89 -15.57
C LEU A 102 3.40 0.57 -14.57
N ASP A 103 3.74 1.49 -13.66
CA ASP A 103 4.71 1.22 -12.60
C ASP A 103 4.23 0.01 -11.77
N PRO A 104 5.06 -1.03 -11.61
CA PRO A 104 4.67 -2.23 -10.87
C PRO A 104 4.21 -1.93 -9.44
N SER A 105 4.81 -0.93 -8.76
CA SER A 105 4.42 -0.58 -7.40
C SER A 105 3.04 0.06 -7.36
N PHE A 106 2.72 0.93 -8.33
CA PHE A 106 1.39 1.51 -8.50
C PHE A 106 0.32 0.45 -8.76
N VAL A 107 0.57 -0.48 -9.70
CA VAL A 107 -0.36 -1.56 -10.02
C VAL A 107 -0.60 -2.45 -8.80
N VAL A 108 0.47 -2.84 -8.09
CA VAL A 108 0.36 -3.64 -6.87
C VAL A 108 -0.39 -2.89 -5.77
N ALA A 109 -0.16 -1.59 -5.59
CA ALA A 109 -0.91 -0.76 -4.65
C ALA A 109 -2.40 -0.71 -5.01
N PHE A 110 -2.74 -0.46 -6.27
CA PHE A 110 -4.12 -0.44 -6.75
C PHE A 110 -4.81 -1.79 -6.50
N LEU A 111 -4.17 -2.91 -6.90
CA LEU A 111 -4.71 -4.25 -6.72
C LEU A 111 -4.91 -4.59 -5.25
N THR A 112 -3.94 -4.27 -4.37
CA THR A 112 -4.06 -4.53 -2.93
C THR A 112 -5.13 -3.65 -2.26
N ILE A 113 -5.34 -2.42 -2.73
CA ILE A 113 -6.43 -1.54 -2.28
C ILE A 113 -7.79 -2.15 -2.63
N ALA A 114 -7.98 -2.55 -3.88
CA ALA A 114 -9.25 -3.11 -4.36
C ALA A 114 -9.53 -4.52 -3.79
N PHE A 115 -8.50 -5.36 -3.70
CA PHE A 115 -8.61 -6.73 -3.20
C PHE A 115 -9.05 -6.78 -1.75
N ASN A 116 -8.62 -5.81 -0.92
CA ASN A 116 -8.89 -5.84 0.51
C ASN A 116 -10.41 -5.90 0.79
N PRO A 117 -11.22 -4.91 0.37
CA PRO A 117 -12.65 -4.97 0.64
C PRO A 117 -13.40 -6.04 -0.11
N PHE A 118 -12.89 -6.43 -1.26
CA PHE A 118 -13.42 -7.57 -1.98
C PHE A 118 -13.26 -8.86 -1.15
N PHE A 119 -12.06 -9.11 -0.61
CA PHE A 119 -11.75 -10.31 0.16
C PHE A 119 -12.65 -10.44 1.38
N TRP A 120 -12.73 -9.42 2.25
CA TRP A 120 -13.53 -9.56 3.47
C TRP A 120 -15.04 -9.62 3.18
N ASN A 121 -15.54 -8.91 2.17
CA ASN A 121 -16.95 -9.01 1.77
C ASN A 121 -17.30 -10.42 1.26
N VAL A 122 -16.44 -11.01 0.42
CA VAL A 122 -16.67 -12.36 -0.13
C VAL A 122 -16.59 -13.41 0.97
N VAL A 123 -15.53 -13.38 1.78
CA VAL A 123 -15.30 -14.39 2.83
C VAL A 123 -16.37 -14.30 3.92
N ALA A 124 -16.74 -13.10 4.37
CA ALA A 124 -17.76 -12.93 5.39
C ALA A 124 -19.14 -13.42 4.91
N ARG A 125 -19.53 -13.12 3.67
CA ARG A 125 -20.79 -13.61 3.09
C ARG A 125 -20.79 -15.12 2.87
N TRP A 126 -19.66 -15.67 2.41
CA TRP A 126 -19.49 -17.11 2.28
C TRP A 126 -19.63 -17.81 3.63
N GLU A 127 -19.03 -17.24 4.68
CA GLU A 127 -19.18 -17.75 6.04
C GLU A 127 -20.63 -17.66 6.50
N GLN A 128 -21.32 -16.53 6.31
CA GLN A 128 -22.71 -16.39 6.75
C GLN A 128 -23.65 -17.41 6.09
N ARG A 129 -23.40 -17.77 4.82
CA ARG A 129 -24.22 -18.78 4.11
C ARG A 129 -23.87 -20.22 4.48
N THR A 130 -22.59 -20.52 4.69
CA THR A 130 -22.11 -21.90 4.77
C THR A 130 -21.76 -22.35 6.19
N ARG A 131 -21.43 -21.39 7.08
CA ARG A 131 -20.94 -21.61 8.45
C ARG A 131 -19.72 -22.54 8.53
N LYS A 132 -19.02 -22.73 7.41
CA LYS A 132 -17.94 -23.72 7.27
C LYS A 132 -16.68 -23.28 8.01
N LEU A 133 -16.38 -21.98 8.04
CA LEU A 133 -15.23 -21.47 8.77
C LEU A 133 -15.46 -21.62 10.27
N SER A 134 -16.62 -21.20 10.79
CA SER A 134 -16.98 -21.43 12.19
C SER A 134 -16.95 -22.93 12.55
N SER A 135 -17.43 -23.79 11.65
CA SER A 135 -17.41 -25.24 11.85
C SER A 135 -16.00 -25.82 11.86
N ALA A 136 -15.09 -25.34 11.01
CA ALA A 136 -13.71 -25.81 10.95
C ALA A 136 -12.91 -25.43 12.21
N PHE A 137 -13.14 -24.23 12.74
CA PHE A 137 -12.51 -23.76 13.98
C PHE A 137 -13.24 -24.22 15.26
N GLY A 138 -14.39 -24.88 15.14
CA GLY A 138 -15.23 -25.30 16.25
C GLY A 138 -15.88 -24.15 17.05
N SER A 139 -15.64 -22.89 16.67
CA SER A 139 -16.21 -21.71 17.34
C SER A 139 -16.30 -20.53 16.37
N PRO A 140 -17.45 -19.81 16.32
CA PRO A 140 -17.58 -18.60 15.51
C PRO A 140 -16.66 -17.46 15.97
N TYR A 141 -16.33 -17.40 17.27
CA TYR A 141 -15.41 -16.40 17.79
C TYR A 141 -13.98 -16.63 17.30
N LEU A 142 -13.48 -17.87 17.38
CA LEU A 142 -12.13 -18.20 16.90
C LEU A 142 -11.99 -17.95 15.40
N ALA A 143 -13.01 -18.33 14.63
CA ALA A 143 -13.04 -18.07 13.19
C ALA A 143 -13.07 -16.56 12.86
N CYS A 144 -13.83 -15.77 13.61
CA CYS A 144 -13.86 -14.31 13.48
C CYS A 144 -12.51 -13.66 13.85
N TYR A 145 -11.86 -14.10 14.94
CA TYR A 145 -10.53 -13.62 15.32
C TYR A 145 -9.47 -13.96 14.27
N PHE A 146 -9.51 -15.18 13.73
CA PHE A 146 -8.63 -15.59 12.65
C PHE A 146 -8.83 -14.72 11.41
N LEU A 147 -10.08 -14.53 10.97
CA LEU A 147 -10.39 -13.66 9.83
C LEU A 147 -9.92 -12.22 10.09
N GLY A 148 -10.18 -11.68 11.28
CA GLY A 148 -9.72 -10.34 11.67
C GLY A 148 -8.19 -10.21 11.62
N GLY A 149 -7.46 -11.24 12.05
CA GLY A 149 -5.99 -11.28 11.92
C GLY A 149 -5.52 -11.25 10.46
N VAL A 150 -6.19 -11.98 9.57
CA VAL A 150 -5.90 -11.94 8.13
C VAL A 150 -6.21 -10.56 7.54
N ILE A 151 -7.35 -9.96 7.89
CA ILE A 151 -7.72 -8.60 7.44
C ILE A 151 -6.68 -7.57 7.91
N LEU A 152 -6.23 -7.66 9.17
CA LEU A 152 -5.17 -6.80 9.70
C LEU A 152 -3.87 -6.95 8.90
N LEU A 153 -3.46 -8.17 8.60
CA LEU A 153 -2.26 -8.42 7.81
C LEU A 153 -2.38 -7.83 6.39
N LEU A 154 -3.53 -8.01 5.74
CA LEU A 154 -3.79 -7.43 4.42
C LEU A 154 -3.86 -5.90 4.48
N ASN A 155 -4.34 -5.30 5.58
CA ASN A 155 -4.32 -3.85 5.78
C ASN A 155 -2.89 -3.31 5.93
N VAL A 156 -2.01 -4.05 6.61
CA VAL A 156 -0.57 -3.73 6.70
C VAL A 156 0.08 -3.83 5.32
N LEU A 157 -0.17 -4.91 4.58
CA LEU A 157 0.34 -5.11 3.23
C LEU A 157 -0.10 -3.97 2.30
N ARG A 158 -1.40 -3.65 2.28
CA ARG A 158 -1.94 -2.52 1.49
C ARG A 158 -1.24 -1.21 1.84
N SER A 159 -1.06 -0.90 3.12
CA SER A 159 -0.41 0.34 3.55
C SER A 159 1.06 0.39 3.14
N HIS A 160 1.74 -0.76 3.16
CA HIS A 160 3.09 -0.89 2.65
C HIS A 160 3.14 -0.63 1.14
N CYS A 161 2.30 -1.30 0.34
CA CYS A 161 2.25 -1.11 -1.11
C CYS A 161 1.88 0.33 -1.49
N PHE A 162 0.91 0.95 -0.80
CA PHE A 162 0.57 2.36 -0.97
C PHE A 162 1.79 3.27 -0.78
N THR A 163 2.55 3.03 0.29
CA THR A 163 3.77 3.82 0.58
C THR A 163 4.85 3.58 -0.47
N GLN A 164 5.02 2.34 -0.93
CA GLN A 164 5.98 2.03 -2.00
C GLN A 164 5.62 2.71 -3.32
N ALA A 165 4.34 2.72 -3.70
CA ALA A 165 3.87 3.42 -4.90
C ALA A 165 4.07 4.94 -4.82
N MET A 166 3.92 5.54 -3.64
CA MET A 166 4.25 6.96 -3.46
C MET A 166 5.75 7.24 -3.59
N LEU A 167 6.59 6.29 -3.18
CA LEU A 167 8.06 6.41 -3.23
C LEU A 167 8.61 6.20 -4.66
N SER A 168 7.95 5.41 -5.49
CA SER A 168 8.41 5.10 -6.85
C SER A 168 8.12 6.20 -7.87
N GLN A 169 7.28 7.18 -7.54
CA GLN A 169 6.71 8.11 -8.52
C GLN A 169 7.19 9.56 -8.38
N PRO A 170 7.14 10.35 -9.49
CA PRO A 170 7.70 11.69 -9.53
C PRO A 170 7.00 12.65 -8.57
N LYS A 171 7.79 13.60 -8.06
CA LYS A 171 7.41 14.55 -7.02
C LYS A 171 6.66 15.74 -7.63
N MET A 172 5.74 16.34 -6.86
CA MET A 172 5.20 17.67 -7.17
C MET A 172 5.78 18.70 -6.20
N GLU A 173 6.63 19.60 -6.70
CA GLU A 173 7.21 20.69 -5.91
C GLU A 173 6.14 21.65 -5.36
N GLY A 174 4.99 21.78 -6.02
CA GLY A 174 3.90 22.66 -5.59
C GLY A 174 3.16 22.24 -4.31
N LEU A 175 3.29 20.98 -3.88
CA LEU A 175 2.70 20.52 -2.61
C LEU A 175 3.64 20.73 -1.40
N ASP A 176 4.88 21.15 -1.63
CA ASP A 176 5.88 21.33 -0.57
C ASP A 176 5.74 22.70 0.10
N ASN A 177 4.63 22.88 0.83
CA ASN A 177 4.40 24.09 1.63
C ASN A 177 3.97 23.75 3.07
N PRO A 178 4.31 24.60 4.06
CA PRO A 178 3.98 24.36 5.47
C PRO A 178 2.48 24.17 5.74
N THR A 179 1.63 24.82 4.95
CA THR A 179 0.17 24.72 5.06
C THR A 179 -0.32 23.32 4.69
N THR A 180 0.17 22.75 3.58
CA THR A 180 -0.14 21.38 3.14
C THR A 180 0.34 20.36 4.15
N TYR A 181 1.52 20.57 4.73
CA TYR A 181 2.04 19.72 5.80
C TYR A 181 1.14 19.76 7.05
N GLY A 182 0.77 20.96 7.50
CA GLY A 182 -0.14 21.15 8.63
C GLY A 182 -1.52 20.53 8.38
N LEU A 183 -2.06 20.69 7.16
CA LEU A 183 -3.31 20.06 6.74
C LEU A 183 -3.20 18.53 6.77
N GLY A 184 -2.10 17.97 6.27
CA GLY A 184 -1.86 16.53 6.30
C GLY A 184 -1.80 15.97 7.73
N LEU A 185 -1.13 16.67 8.65
CA LEU A 185 -1.11 16.31 10.08
C LEU A 185 -2.49 16.40 10.73
N ALA A 186 -3.26 17.44 10.42
CA ALA A 186 -4.63 17.58 10.93
C ALA A 186 -5.52 16.42 10.44
N LEU A 187 -5.42 16.06 9.15
CA LEU A 187 -6.14 14.93 8.56
C LEU A 187 -5.75 13.59 9.19
N LEU A 188 -4.47 13.35 9.43
CA LEU A 188 -4.01 12.16 10.17
C LEU A 188 -4.56 12.12 11.59
N GLY A 189 -4.54 13.26 12.30
CA GLY A 189 -5.05 13.36 13.65
C GLY A 189 -6.54 13.03 13.72
N VAL A 190 -7.35 13.72 12.91
CA VAL A 190 -8.80 13.51 12.84
C VAL A 190 -9.13 12.09 12.38
N GLY A 191 -8.47 11.60 11.33
CA GLY A 191 -8.69 10.27 10.80
C GLY A 191 -8.37 9.17 11.83
N THR A 192 -7.25 9.31 12.54
CA THR A 192 -6.86 8.39 13.62
C THR A 192 -7.85 8.41 14.77
N VAL A 193 -8.34 9.59 15.18
CA VAL A 193 -9.38 9.70 16.21
C VAL A 193 -10.63 8.94 15.78
N PHE A 194 -11.10 9.11 14.54
CA PHE A 194 -12.28 8.39 14.05
C PHE A 194 -12.05 6.87 13.98
N VAL A 195 -10.90 6.41 13.49
CA VAL A 195 -10.60 4.97 13.40
C VAL A 195 -10.54 4.33 14.79
N LEU A 196 -9.78 4.93 15.72
CA LEU A 196 -9.60 4.37 17.06
C LEU A 196 -10.89 4.41 17.86
N SER A 197 -11.61 5.53 17.85
CA SER A 197 -12.89 5.65 18.56
C SER A 197 -13.95 4.69 18.00
N SER A 198 -13.99 4.49 16.67
CA SER A 198 -14.85 3.48 16.05
C SER A 198 -14.49 2.07 16.53
N PHE A 199 -13.20 1.75 16.57
CA PHE A 199 -12.70 0.46 17.02
C PHE A 199 -13.04 0.20 18.49
N PHE A 200 -12.86 1.18 19.36
CA PHE A 200 -13.23 1.06 20.79
C PHE A 200 -14.74 0.89 20.96
N ALA A 201 -15.55 1.60 20.19
CA ALA A 201 -17.01 1.53 20.31
C ALA A 201 -17.59 0.22 19.75
N LEU A 202 -17.02 -0.32 18.65
CA LEU A 202 -17.44 -1.60 18.06
C LEU A 202 -16.82 -2.82 18.73
N GLY A 203 -15.58 -2.69 19.21
CA GLY A 203 -14.73 -3.81 19.62
C GLY A 203 -14.16 -4.57 18.43
N PHE A 204 -13.34 -5.58 18.72
CA PHE A 204 -12.68 -6.39 17.68
C PHE A 204 -13.69 -7.10 16.78
N THR A 205 -14.62 -7.86 17.37
CA THR A 205 -15.63 -8.61 16.60
C THR A 205 -16.57 -7.71 15.82
N GLY A 206 -16.97 -6.56 16.39
CA GLY A 206 -17.78 -5.58 15.67
C GLY A 206 -17.04 -4.91 14.51
N THR A 207 -15.71 -4.82 14.58
CA THR A 207 -14.88 -4.26 13.50
C THR A 207 -14.62 -5.27 12.38
N PHE A 208 -14.37 -6.54 12.73
CA PHE A 208 -13.97 -7.58 11.78
C PHE A 208 -15.13 -8.51 11.39
N LEU A 209 -16.28 -7.91 11.06
CA LEU A 209 -17.45 -8.59 10.47
C LEU A 209 -18.04 -9.72 11.34
N GLY A 210 -17.99 -9.59 12.67
CA GLY A 210 -18.49 -10.60 13.60
C GLY A 210 -19.99 -10.89 13.46
N ASP A 211 -20.77 -9.95 12.93
CA ASP A 211 -22.19 -10.12 12.58
C ASP A 211 -22.40 -11.24 11.54
N TYR A 212 -21.47 -11.42 10.60
CA TYR A 212 -21.48 -12.53 9.62
C TYR A 212 -21.13 -13.88 10.26
N PHE A 213 -20.46 -13.85 11.41
CA PHE A 213 -20.23 -15.01 12.27
C PHE A 213 -21.36 -15.21 13.28
N GLY A 214 -22.45 -14.45 13.19
CA GLY A 214 -23.59 -14.53 14.12
C GLY A 214 -23.30 -13.92 15.50
N ILE A 215 -22.18 -13.21 15.65
CA ILE A 215 -21.81 -12.47 16.86
C ILE A 215 -22.43 -11.08 16.75
N LEU A 216 -23.73 -11.01 17.02
CA LEU A 216 -24.53 -9.80 16.80
C LEU A 216 -24.57 -8.94 18.05
N LYS A 217 -24.23 -7.65 17.91
CA LYS A 217 -24.51 -6.66 18.95
C LYS A 217 -26.02 -6.55 19.20
N GLU A 218 -26.40 -6.08 20.38
CA GLU A 218 -27.81 -5.88 20.73
C GLU A 218 -28.44 -4.76 19.89
N ALA A 219 -27.72 -3.66 19.73
CA ALA A 219 -28.13 -2.52 18.93
C ALA A 219 -26.96 -1.93 18.14
N ARG A 220 -27.29 -1.17 17.09
CA ARG A 220 -26.32 -0.35 16.36
C ARG A 220 -25.71 0.68 17.32
N VAL A 221 -24.39 0.85 17.25
CA VAL A 221 -23.70 1.87 18.05
C VAL A 221 -24.05 3.24 17.49
N THR A 222 -24.57 4.11 18.35
CA THR A 222 -24.95 5.50 18.01
C THR A 222 -24.11 6.54 18.72
N THR A 223 -23.22 6.12 19.64
CA THR A 223 -22.28 7.01 20.33
C THR A 223 -21.16 7.45 19.39
N PHE A 224 -20.43 8.50 19.78
CA PHE A 224 -19.24 8.94 19.04
C PHE A 224 -18.32 7.74 18.70
N PRO A 225 -17.83 7.64 17.45
CA PRO A 225 -17.97 8.61 16.34
C PRO A 225 -19.21 8.42 15.44
N PHE A 226 -20.04 7.41 15.69
CA PHE A 226 -21.24 7.10 14.90
C PHE A 226 -22.37 8.14 15.07
N SER A 227 -22.31 8.98 16.11
CA SER A 227 -23.22 10.12 16.27
C SER A 227 -22.96 11.25 15.28
N VAL A 228 -21.77 11.30 14.67
CA VAL A 228 -21.32 12.40 13.79
C VAL A 228 -21.50 12.03 12.32
N MET A 229 -21.15 10.80 11.94
CA MET A 229 -21.26 10.30 10.57
C MET A 229 -21.43 8.79 10.53
N ASP A 230 -21.99 8.30 9.43
CA ASP A 230 -22.03 6.87 9.12
C ASP A 230 -20.65 6.36 8.70
N ASN A 231 -20.33 5.12 9.05
CA ASN A 231 -19.09 4.43 8.69
C ASN A 231 -17.79 5.23 9.00
N PRO A 232 -17.64 5.78 10.23
CA PRO A 232 -16.53 6.66 10.61
C PRO A 232 -15.15 6.01 10.45
N MET A 233 -15.04 4.69 10.55
CA MET A 233 -13.77 3.97 10.34
C MET A 233 -13.30 4.02 8.88
N TYR A 234 -14.22 3.93 7.92
CA TYR A 234 -13.90 4.03 6.49
C TYR A 234 -13.46 5.45 6.14
N TRP A 235 -14.21 6.46 6.56
CA TRP A 235 -13.86 7.87 6.33
C TRP A 235 -12.59 8.30 7.06
N GLY A 236 -12.41 7.86 8.32
CA GLY A 236 -11.19 8.11 9.07
C GLY A 236 -9.95 7.48 8.43
N SER A 237 -10.10 6.27 7.87
CA SER A 237 -9.02 5.62 7.12
C SER A 237 -8.70 6.35 5.82
N THR A 238 -9.71 6.84 5.08
CA THR A 238 -9.50 7.69 3.90
C THR A 238 -8.78 8.99 4.25
N ALA A 239 -9.20 9.66 5.34
CA ALA A 239 -8.54 10.85 5.84
C ALA A 239 -7.07 10.57 6.23
N ASN A 240 -6.80 9.38 6.79
CA ASN A 240 -5.44 8.97 7.09
C ASN A 240 -4.60 8.79 5.82
N TYR A 241 -5.11 8.12 4.77
CA TYR A 241 -4.39 7.99 3.50
C TYR A 241 -4.18 9.35 2.81
N LEU A 242 -5.19 10.24 2.88
CA LEU A 242 -5.06 11.60 2.37
C LEU A 242 -3.97 12.38 3.12
N GLY A 243 -4.00 12.34 4.46
CA GLY A 243 -3.00 12.96 5.30
C GLY A 243 -1.60 12.44 5.01
N TRP A 244 -1.44 11.13 4.85
CA TRP A 244 -0.18 10.51 4.42
C TRP A 244 0.26 10.95 3.03
N GLY A 245 -0.67 11.13 2.08
CA GLY A 245 -0.39 11.61 0.73
C GLY A 245 0.08 13.06 0.68
N LEU A 246 -0.36 13.89 1.64
CA LEU A 246 -0.04 15.31 1.75
C LEU A 246 1.19 15.59 2.59
N ILE A 247 1.48 14.75 3.60
CA ILE A 247 2.67 14.92 4.43
C ILE A 247 3.92 14.61 3.61
N ASN A 248 4.85 15.55 3.63
CA ASN A 248 6.22 15.39 3.19
C ASN A 248 7.10 15.12 4.44
N PRO A 249 7.46 13.86 4.76
CA PRO A 249 8.32 13.52 5.90
C PRO A 249 9.77 14.01 5.77
N ALA A 250 10.14 14.66 4.65
CA ALA A 250 11.47 15.25 4.50
C ALA A 250 11.81 16.26 5.62
N LEU A 251 10.79 16.81 6.31
CA LEU A 251 10.98 17.68 7.48
C LEU A 251 11.32 16.94 8.78
N GLN A 252 11.03 15.64 8.90
CA GLN A 252 11.24 14.87 10.13
C GLN A 252 12.42 13.88 10.02
N GLU A 253 12.70 13.35 8.82
CA GLU A 253 13.75 12.35 8.59
C GLU A 253 14.48 12.65 7.27
N PRO A 254 15.63 13.36 7.30
CA PRO A 254 16.38 13.80 6.10
C PRO A 254 16.80 12.66 5.15
N TRP A 255 16.81 11.42 5.62
CA TRP A 255 17.22 10.23 4.87
C TRP A 255 16.06 9.49 4.19
N ASN A 256 14.82 9.87 4.48
CA ASN A 256 13.62 9.29 3.89
C ASN A 256 13.05 10.30 2.89
N GLN A 257 13.41 10.14 1.61
CA GLN A 257 12.95 10.96 0.48
C GLN A 257 11.47 10.71 0.15
N ARG A 258 10.58 10.74 1.16
CA ARG A 258 9.13 10.81 0.93
C ARG A 258 8.78 12.26 0.69
N HIS A 259 8.00 12.51 -0.35
CA HIS A 259 7.47 13.81 -0.69
C HIS A 259 5.98 13.69 -0.93
N ALA A 260 5.26 14.80 -0.82
CA ALA A 260 3.88 14.86 -1.24
C ALA A 260 3.79 14.44 -2.72
N SER A 261 3.04 13.38 -2.98
CA SER A 261 3.03 12.70 -4.28
C SER A 261 1.62 12.72 -4.86
N PRO A 262 1.45 13.11 -6.14
CA PRO A 262 0.15 13.05 -6.84
C PRO A 262 -0.41 11.64 -6.86
N THR A 263 0.48 10.65 -6.88
CA THR A 263 0.16 9.23 -6.77
C THR A 263 -0.53 8.91 -5.45
N GLY A 264 -0.08 9.50 -4.35
CA GLY A 264 -0.73 9.33 -3.03
C GLY A 264 -2.15 9.90 -3.00
N LEU A 265 -2.37 11.05 -3.65
CA LEU A 265 -3.71 11.64 -3.80
C LEU A 265 -4.61 10.75 -4.66
N LEU A 266 -4.11 10.30 -5.82
CA LEU A 266 -4.86 9.44 -6.73
C LEU A 266 -5.22 8.10 -6.06
N LEU A 267 -4.27 7.45 -5.41
CA LEU A 267 -4.53 6.22 -4.66
C LEU A 267 -5.50 6.45 -3.50
N THR A 268 -5.49 7.62 -2.88
CA THR A 268 -6.50 7.98 -1.86
C THR A 268 -7.90 8.09 -2.46
N VAL A 269 -8.04 8.68 -3.66
CA VAL A 269 -9.32 8.69 -4.38
C VAL A 269 -9.79 7.25 -4.69
N VAL A 270 -8.87 6.38 -5.12
CA VAL A 270 -9.16 4.95 -5.33
C VAL A 270 -9.63 4.30 -4.03
N VAL A 271 -8.95 4.53 -2.90
CA VAL A 271 -9.38 4.02 -1.58
C VAL A 271 -10.79 4.49 -1.25
N ALA A 272 -11.09 5.78 -1.44
CA ALA A 272 -12.41 6.34 -1.17
C ALA A 272 -13.51 5.67 -2.01
N LEU A 273 -13.29 5.52 -3.32
CA LEU A 273 -14.23 4.85 -4.23
C LEU A 273 -14.46 3.39 -3.82
N VAL A 274 -13.38 2.66 -3.58
CA VAL A 274 -13.43 1.25 -3.17
C VAL A 274 -14.16 1.09 -1.83
N TYR A 275 -13.99 2.03 -0.89
CA TYR A 275 -14.74 2.05 0.37
C TYR A 275 -16.22 2.39 0.20
N VAL A 276 -16.57 3.35 -0.66
CA VAL A 276 -17.98 3.63 -0.97
C VAL A 276 -18.65 2.39 -1.54
N VAL A 277 -18.00 1.69 -2.48
CA VAL A 277 -18.52 0.43 -3.03
C VAL A 277 -18.67 -0.61 -1.93
N ALA A 278 -17.69 -0.77 -1.04
CA ALA A 278 -17.77 -1.70 0.08
C ALA A 278 -18.97 -1.40 0.99
N ILE A 279 -19.18 -0.14 1.35
CA ILE A 279 -20.31 0.32 2.18
C ILE A 279 -21.65 0.00 1.51
N LEU A 280 -21.79 0.28 0.20
CA LEU A 280 -23.01 0.01 -0.55
C LEU A 280 -23.40 -1.48 -0.55
N TYR A 281 -22.40 -2.37 -0.46
CA TYR A 281 -22.65 -3.81 -0.32
C TYR A 281 -22.87 -4.25 1.13
N GLU A 282 -22.17 -3.65 2.09
CA GLU A 282 -22.18 -4.06 3.50
C GLU A 282 -23.47 -3.63 4.21
N GLU A 283 -23.87 -2.36 4.09
CA GLU A 283 -25.03 -1.79 4.79
C GLU A 283 -26.36 -2.52 4.58
N PRO A 284 -26.81 -2.81 3.34
CA PRO A 284 -28.07 -3.51 3.14
C PRO A 284 -28.03 -4.93 3.70
N PHE A 285 -26.85 -5.57 3.67
CA PHE A 285 -26.68 -6.93 4.17
C PHE A 285 -26.69 -6.98 5.69
N THR A 286 -25.93 -6.12 6.35
CA THR A 286 -25.93 -6.01 7.82
C THR A 286 -27.32 -5.64 8.32
N THR A 287 -28.02 -4.69 7.68
CA THR A 287 -29.39 -4.32 8.04
C THR A 287 -30.34 -5.52 8.02
N GLU A 288 -30.23 -6.37 7.00
CA GLU A 288 -31.07 -7.57 6.88
C GLU A 288 -30.77 -8.59 8.01
N ILE A 289 -29.50 -8.78 8.39
CA ILE A 289 -29.14 -9.67 9.51
C ILE A 289 -29.80 -9.18 10.82
N TYR A 290 -29.72 -7.88 11.10
CA TYR A 290 -30.33 -7.30 12.31
C TYR A 290 -31.86 -7.34 12.26
N ARG A 291 -32.48 -7.17 11.08
CA ARG A 291 -33.93 -7.31 10.89
C ARG A 291 -34.39 -8.74 11.20
N GLN A 292 -33.69 -9.75 10.72
CA GLN A 292 -34.01 -11.16 10.99
C GLN A 292 -33.87 -11.51 12.48
N LYS A 293 -32.87 -10.94 13.16
CA LYS A 293 -32.72 -11.06 14.63
C LYS A 293 -33.94 -10.48 15.36
N ALA A 294 -34.37 -9.27 14.99
CA ALA A 294 -35.52 -8.61 15.59
C ALA A 294 -36.82 -9.42 15.40
N ALA A 295 -37.05 -9.96 14.19
CA ALA A 295 -38.21 -10.80 13.90
C ALA A 295 -38.23 -12.10 14.74
N LYS A 296 -37.09 -12.79 14.86
CA LYS A 296 -36.97 -14.00 15.70
C LYS A 296 -37.18 -13.71 17.19
N SER A 297 -36.80 -12.52 17.66
CA SER A 297 -37.02 -12.10 19.04
C SER A 297 -38.48 -11.77 19.33
N HIS A 298 -39.22 -11.21 18.36
CA HIS A 298 -40.65 -10.93 18.51
C HIS A 298 -41.49 -12.21 18.48
N GLY A 299 -41.17 -13.19 17.63
CA GLY A 299 -41.91 -14.46 17.58
C GLY A 299 -41.65 -15.42 18.75
N ARG A 300 -40.77 -15.06 19.69
CA ARG A 300 -40.48 -15.83 20.91
C ARG A 300 -41.05 -15.20 22.19
N ARG A 301 -41.67 -14.02 22.10
CA ARG A 301 -42.43 -13.38 23.18
C ARG A 301 -43.91 -13.68 23.00
#